data_AF-A0A410S7J8-F1
#
_entry.id   AF-A0A410S7J8-F1
#
_cell.length_a   1.000
_cell.length_b   1.000
_cell.length_c   1.000
_cell.angle_alpha   90.00
_cell.angle_beta   90.00
_cell.angle_gamma   90.00
#
_symmetry.space_group_name_H-M   'P 1'
#
loop_
_entity.id
_entity.type
_entity.pdbx_description
1 polymer ?
#
loop_
_entity_poly.entity_id
_entity_poly.type
_entity_poly.pdbx_seq_one_letter_code
_entity_poly.pdbx_strand_id
1 'polypeptide(L)'
;YNQRRRWVPSTIANIMDLLMDYKHTIKINDNISTPYIAYQMMLMGGTILGPGTIFLMLVGAFVAAFRIDNWTSFEYNLYPIAMFMLVCFTMKSEIQLLVAQILSTAYAMIMMAV
;
A
#
# COMPACT_ATOMS: atom_id res chain seq x y z
N TYR A 1 6.18 -5.46 17.56
CA TYR A 1 6.23 -4.64 16.34
C TYR A 1 7.18 -5.17 15.26
N ASN A 2 8.41 -5.59 15.59
CA ASN A 2 9.38 -6.05 14.58
C ASN A 2 8.94 -7.27 13.76
N GLN A 3 8.18 -8.21 14.36
CA GLN A 3 7.59 -9.32 13.62
C GLN A 3 6.70 -8.79 12.48
N ARG A 4 5.73 -7.92 12.79
CA ARG A 4 4.72 -7.43 11.84
C ARG A 4 5.31 -6.72 10.61
N ARG A 5 6.46 -6.04 10.75
CA ARG A 5 7.18 -5.41 9.61
C ARG A 5 7.76 -6.42 8.62
N ARG A 6 8.12 -7.62 9.07
CA ARG A 6 8.68 -8.69 8.21
C ARG A 6 7.60 -9.48 7.49
N TRP A 7 6.38 -9.51 8.05
CA TRP A 7 5.31 -10.39 7.58
C TRP A 7 4.86 -10.00 6.18
N VAL A 8 4.58 -8.73 5.91
CA VAL A 8 4.10 -8.29 4.59
C VAL A 8 5.13 -8.59 3.48
N PRO A 9 6.42 -8.23 3.61
CA PRO A 9 7.43 -8.64 2.63
C PRO A 9 7.53 -10.16 2.44
N SER A 10 7.50 -10.94 3.53
CA SER A 10 7.56 -12.41 3.42
C SER A 10 6.32 -13.01 2.77
N THR A 11 5.13 -12.45 3.02
CA THR A 11 3.88 -12.88 2.37
C THR A 11 3.95 -12.61 0.87
N ILE A 12 4.43 -11.43 0.47
CA ILE A 12 4.60 -11.11 -0.95
C ILE A 12 5.59 -12.07 -1.60
N ALA A 13 6.76 -12.28 -0.97
CA ALA A 13 7.78 -13.20 -1.48
C ALA A 13 7.23 -14.62 -1.64
N ASN A 14 6.53 -15.16 -0.62
CA ASN A 14 5.98 -16.52 -0.66
C ASN A 14 4.90 -16.69 -1.74
N ILE A 15 4.03 -15.69 -1.92
CA ILE A 15 3.01 -15.76 -2.97
C ILE A 15 3.67 -15.65 -4.35
N MET A 16 4.66 -14.77 -4.53
CA MET A 16 5.40 -14.67 -5.79
C MET A 16 6.13 -15.97 -6.13
N ASP A 17 6.76 -16.61 -5.16
CA ASP A 17 7.42 -17.91 -5.31
C ASP A 17 6.42 -19.01 -5.73
N LEU A 18 5.27 -19.08 -5.05
CA LEU A 18 4.17 -19.97 -5.42
C LEU A 18 3.65 -19.72 -6.85
N LEU A 19 3.54 -18.45 -7.26
CA LEU A 19 3.06 -18.07 -8.57
C LEU A 19 4.09 -18.38 -9.68
N MET A 20 5.38 -18.33 -9.41
CA MET A 20 6.43 -18.72 -10.37
C MET A 20 6.43 -20.23 -10.64
N ASP A 21 6.27 -21.04 -9.58
CA ASP A 21 6.30 -22.51 -9.67
C ASP A 21 4.91 -23.18 -9.71
N TYR A 22 3.85 -22.41 -10.02
CA TYR A 22 2.46 -22.85 -9.90
C TYR A 22 2.14 -24.17 -10.64
N LYS A 23 2.75 -24.41 -11.82
CA LYS A 23 2.53 -25.63 -12.61
C LYS A 23 3.02 -26.89 -11.89
N HIS A 24 4.16 -26.78 -11.22
CA HIS A 24 4.76 -27.87 -10.45
C HIS A 24 3.97 -28.10 -9.15
N THR A 25 3.59 -27.00 -8.46
CA THR A 25 2.84 -27.08 -7.21
C THR A 25 1.44 -27.68 -7.38
N ILE A 26 0.71 -27.34 -8.45
CA ILE A 26 -0.60 -27.96 -8.76
C ILE A 26 -0.45 -29.46 -9.01
N LYS A 27 0.64 -29.89 -9.68
CA LYS A 27 0.86 -31.30 -10.02
C LYS A 27 1.19 -32.17 -8.80
N ILE A 28 1.82 -31.60 -7.78
CA ILE A 28 2.27 -32.32 -6.59
C ILE A 28 1.26 -32.23 -5.44
N ASN A 29 0.37 -31.23 -5.44
CA ASN A 29 -0.56 -30.99 -4.35
C ASN A 29 -2.01 -30.85 -4.84
N ASP A 30 -2.80 -31.90 -4.63
CA ASP A 30 -4.22 -31.95 -5.01
C ASP A 30 -5.11 -30.90 -4.30
N ASN A 31 -4.63 -30.29 -3.20
CA ASN A 31 -5.36 -29.23 -2.51
C ASN A 31 -5.17 -27.85 -3.16
N ILE A 32 -4.16 -27.68 -4.01
CA ILE A 32 -3.85 -26.41 -4.68
C ILE A 32 -4.38 -26.47 -6.11
N SER A 33 -5.51 -25.82 -6.34
CA SER A 33 -6.20 -25.82 -7.62
C SER A 33 -5.86 -24.60 -8.50
N THR A 34 -6.07 -24.72 -9.80
CA THR A 34 -5.88 -23.60 -10.75
C THR A 34 -6.69 -22.35 -10.39
N PRO A 35 -7.96 -22.44 -9.94
CA PRO A 35 -8.71 -21.28 -9.44
C PRO A 35 -8.07 -20.60 -8.23
N TYR A 36 -7.45 -21.37 -7.33
CA TYR A 36 -6.74 -20.80 -6.18
C TYR A 36 -5.51 -19.98 -6.62
N ILE A 37 -4.74 -20.47 -7.60
CA ILE A 37 -3.61 -19.72 -8.17
C ILE A 37 -4.09 -18.43 -8.84
N ALA A 38 -5.21 -18.47 -9.56
CA ALA A 38 -5.81 -17.27 -10.16
C ALA A 38 -6.21 -16.24 -9.08
N TYR A 39 -6.80 -16.69 -7.97
CA TYR A 39 -7.09 -15.84 -6.83
C TYR A 39 -5.82 -15.21 -6.24
N GLN A 40 -4.74 -15.98 -6.07
CA GLN A 40 -3.47 -15.46 -5.56
C GLN A 40 -2.85 -14.39 -6.49
N MET A 41 -2.98 -14.55 -7.81
CA MET A 41 -2.57 -13.51 -8.76
C MET A 41 -3.40 -12.23 -8.61
N MET A 42 -4.73 -12.34 -8.50
CA MET A 42 -5.60 -11.18 -8.29
C MET A 42 -5.29 -10.47 -6.97
N LEU A 43 -5.05 -11.24 -5.91
CA LEU A 43 -4.67 -10.71 -4.59
C LEU A 43 -3.34 -9.94 -4.65
N MET A 44 -2.35 -10.47 -5.38
CA MET A 44 -1.08 -9.79 -5.58
C MET A 44 -1.26 -8.48 -6.34
N GLY A 45 -2.05 -8.50 -7.43
CA GLY A 45 -2.40 -7.30 -8.18
C GLY A 45 -3.08 -6.25 -7.31
N GLY A 46 -4.07 -6.64 -6.51
CA GLY A 46 -4.77 -5.74 -5.59
C GLY A 46 -3.85 -5.14 -4.52
N THR A 47 -2.87 -5.90 -4.03
CA THR A 47 -1.90 -5.44 -3.03
C THR A 47 -0.99 -4.32 -3.58
N ILE A 48 -0.64 -4.41 -4.88
CA ILE A 48 0.17 -3.39 -5.56
C ILE A 48 -0.67 -2.15 -5.92
N LEU A 49 -1.92 -2.35 -6.36
CA LEU A 49 -2.81 -1.25 -6.76
C LEU A 49 -3.38 -0.46 -5.57
N GLY A 50 -3.57 -1.11 -4.41
CA GLY A 50 -4.20 -0.51 -3.23
C GLY A 50 -3.60 0.84 -2.80
N PRO A 51 -2.26 0.95 -2.62
CA PRO A 51 -1.62 2.22 -2.28
C PRO A 51 -1.85 3.31 -3.34
N GLY A 52 -1.86 2.96 -4.63
CA GLY A 52 -2.12 3.88 -5.73
C GLY A 52 -3.54 4.42 -5.71
N THR A 53 -4.53 3.57 -5.45
CA THR A 53 -5.94 3.97 -5.32
C THR A 53 -6.15 4.94 -4.17
N ILE A 54 -5.56 4.69 -3.00
CA ILE A 54 -5.65 5.59 -1.84
C ILE A 54 -4.98 6.93 -2.15
N PHE A 55 -3.83 6.91 -2.84
CA PHE A 55 -3.15 8.14 -3.26
C PHE A 55 -4.05 9.01 -4.14
N LEU A 56 -4.65 8.44 -5.17
CA LEU A 56 -5.55 9.17 -6.08
C LEU A 56 -6.83 9.62 -5.39
N MET A 57 -7.36 8.82 -4.46
CA MET A 57 -8.51 9.20 -3.63
C MET A 57 -8.21 10.47 -2.82
N LEU A 58 -7.03 10.58 -2.22
CA LEU A 58 -6.61 11.78 -1.49
C LEU A 58 -6.49 13.00 -2.40
N VAL A 59 -5.94 12.84 -3.61
CA VAL A 59 -5.90 13.93 -4.61
C VAL A 59 -7.31 14.41 -4.94
N GLY A 60 -8.25 13.49 -5.16
CA GLY A 60 -9.67 13.83 -5.36
C GLY A 60 -10.28 14.56 -4.16
N ALA A 61 -9.91 14.16 -2.93
CA ALA A 61 -10.38 14.82 -1.72
C ALA A 61 -9.89 16.28 -1.61
N PHE A 62 -8.62 16.55 -1.96
CA PHE A 62 -8.10 17.93 -1.99
C PHE A 62 -8.84 18.82 -2.99
N VAL A 63 -9.13 18.28 -4.18
CA VAL A 63 -9.88 18.99 -5.23
C VAL A 63 -11.30 19.28 -4.75
N ALA A 64 -11.96 18.33 -4.09
CA ALA A 64 -13.32 18.49 -3.57
C ALA A 64 -13.40 19.51 -2.42
N ALA A 65 -12.51 19.42 -1.43
CA ALA A 65 -12.54 20.27 -0.24
C ALA A 65 -12.05 21.70 -0.53
N PHE A 66 -10.98 21.86 -1.30
CA PHE A 66 -10.29 23.16 -1.46
C PHE A 66 -10.45 23.77 -2.84
N ARG A 67 -11.09 23.08 -3.80
CA ARG A 67 -11.25 23.52 -5.21
C ARG A 67 -9.93 23.88 -5.89
N ILE A 68 -8.87 23.16 -5.52
CA ILE A 68 -7.54 23.27 -6.10
C ILE A 68 -7.48 22.39 -7.36
N ASP A 69 -6.62 22.72 -8.34
CA ASP A 69 -6.46 21.92 -9.55
C ASP A 69 -5.83 20.54 -9.26
N ASN A 70 -6.02 19.59 -10.19
CA ASN A 70 -5.57 18.21 -9.99
C ASN A 70 -4.05 18.08 -9.89
N TRP A 71 -3.29 18.91 -10.63
CA TRP A 71 -1.83 18.80 -10.68
C TRP A 71 -1.20 19.34 -9.40
N THR A 72 -1.64 20.50 -8.93
CA THR A 72 -1.16 21.03 -7.65
C THR A 72 -1.62 20.15 -6.48
N SER A 73 -2.85 19.62 -6.50
CA SER A 73 -3.33 18.66 -5.49
C SER A 73 -2.50 17.38 -5.47
N PHE A 74 -2.06 16.91 -6.64
CA PHE A 74 -1.15 15.77 -6.77
C PHE A 74 0.20 16.07 -6.11
N GLU A 75 0.81 17.23 -6.40
CA GLU A 75 2.08 17.65 -5.79
C GLU A 75 1.95 17.79 -4.27
N TYR A 76 0.89 18.44 -3.78
CA TYR A 76 0.62 18.57 -2.34
C TYR A 76 0.47 17.24 -1.62
N ASN A 77 -0.06 16.21 -2.28
CA ASN A 77 -0.12 14.87 -1.71
C ASN A 77 1.21 14.10 -1.85
N LEU A 78 1.94 14.34 -2.93
CA LEU A 78 3.23 13.68 -3.19
C LEU A 78 4.30 14.08 -2.17
N TYR A 79 4.43 15.37 -1.82
CA TYR A 79 5.49 15.83 -0.93
C TYR A 79 5.44 15.22 0.48
N PRO A 80 4.29 15.19 1.20
CA PRO A 80 4.19 14.55 2.51
C PRO A 80 4.47 13.06 2.46
N ILE A 81 4.00 12.36 1.43
CA ILE A 81 4.22 10.92 1.25
C ILE A 81 5.69 10.63 0.95
N ALA A 82 6.33 11.42 0.08
CA ALA A 82 7.76 11.31 -0.20
C ALA A 82 8.61 11.60 1.04
N MET A 83 8.26 12.62 1.82
CA MET A 83 8.91 12.92 3.09
C MET A 83 8.76 11.75 4.07
N PHE A 84 7.56 11.18 4.19
CA PHE A 84 7.33 10.02 5.05
C PHE A 84 8.11 8.77 4.61
N MET A 85 8.25 8.54 3.30
CA MET A 85 9.09 7.47 2.76
C MET A 85 10.57 7.67 3.19
N LEU A 86 11.10 8.89 3.07
CA LEU A 86 12.46 9.21 3.52
C LEU A 86 12.65 8.98 5.02
N VAL A 87 11.68 9.38 5.85
CA VAL A 87 11.67 9.12 7.30
C VAL A 87 11.68 7.61 7.57
N CYS A 88 10.92 6.82 6.81
CA CYS A 88 10.86 5.37 6.96
C CYS A 88 12.20 4.67 6.66
N PHE A 89 13.00 5.22 5.74
CA PHE A 89 14.31 4.66 5.39
C PHE A 89 15.45 5.12 6.30
N THR A 90 15.36 6.32 6.89
CA THR A 90 16.49 6.95 7.59
C THR A 90 16.35 6.99 9.11
N MET A 91 15.12 7.06 9.64
CA MET A 91 14.88 7.34 11.05
C MET A 91 14.52 6.09 11.87
N LYS A 92 14.63 6.19 13.20
CA LYS A 92 14.22 5.12 14.14
C LYS A 92 12.70 4.93 14.15
N SER A 93 12.25 3.73 14.53
CA SER A 93 10.83 3.34 14.51
C SER A 93 9.92 4.26 15.32
N GLU A 94 10.40 4.86 16.41
CA GLU A 94 9.62 5.78 17.24
C GLU A 94 9.26 7.07 16.47
N ILE A 95 10.23 7.65 15.76
CA ILE A 95 10.02 8.82 14.90
C ILE A 95 9.11 8.46 13.72
N GLN A 96 9.30 7.28 13.13
CA GLN A 96 8.43 6.80 12.05
C GLN A 96 6.97 6.73 12.50
N LEU A 97 6.71 6.18 13.69
CA LEU A 97 5.36 6.08 14.24
C LEU A 97 4.77 7.45 14.56
N LEU A 98 5.56 8.37 15.11
CA LEU A 98 5.11 9.73 15.41
C LEU A 98 4.68 10.47 14.13
N VAL A 99 5.53 10.46 13.08
CA VAL A 99 5.21 11.12 11.81
C VAL A 99 4.00 10.45 11.14
N ALA A 100 3.90 9.12 11.20
CA ALA A 100 2.74 8.39 10.67
C ALA A 100 1.43 8.82 11.34
N GLN A 101 1.43 9.00 12.67
CA GLN A 101 0.26 9.46 13.41
C GLN A 101 -0.13 10.88 13.00
N ILE A 102 0.83 11.82 12.93
CA ILE A 102 0.58 13.21 12.53
C ILE A 102 -0.04 13.25 11.13
N LEU A 103 0.55 12.54 10.16
CA LEU A 103 0.04 12.49 8.79
C LEU A 103 -1.35 11.84 8.73
N SER A 104 -1.56 10.75 9.46
CA SER A 104 -2.86 10.06 9.49
C SER A 104 -3.97 10.96 10.02
N THR A 105 -3.71 11.71 11.09
CA THR A 105 -4.67 12.68 11.63
C THR A 105 -4.94 13.82 10.63
N ALA A 106 -3.91 14.35 9.99
CA ALA A 106 -4.07 15.39 8.97
C ALA A 106 -4.94 14.92 7.78
N TYR A 107 -4.64 13.75 7.22
CA TYR A 107 -5.41 13.17 6.13
C TYR A 107 -6.83 12.79 6.54
N ALA A 108 -7.04 12.31 7.77
CA ALA A 108 -8.38 12.04 8.28
C ALA A 108 -9.24 13.32 8.34
N MET A 109 -8.66 14.44 8.75
CA MET A 109 -9.37 15.73 8.76
C MET A 109 -9.75 16.18 7.34
N ILE A 110 -8.85 16.03 6.37
CA ILE A 110 -9.13 16.37 4.96
C ILE A 110 -10.27 15.50 4.42
N MET A 111 -10.25 14.19 4.70
CA MET A 111 -11.31 13.27 4.25
C MET A 111 -12.66 13.54 4.91
N MET A 112 -12.70 14.09 6.13
CA MET A 112 -13.96 14.52 6.77
C MET A 112 -14.49 15.85 6.23
N ALA A 113 -13.64 16.67 5.61
CA ALA A 113 -14.03 17.95 5.03
C ALA A 113 -14.69 17.81 3.65
N VAL A 114 -14.60 16.62 3.05
CA VAL A 114 -15.19 16.23 1.75
C VAL A 114 -16.52 15.53 1.97
#